data_AF-A0A542XTH8-F1
#
_entry.id   AF-A0A542XTH8-F1
#
_cell.length_a   1.000
_cell.length_b   1.000
_cell.length_c   1.000
_cell.angle_alpha   90.00
_cell.angle_beta   90.00
_cell.angle_gamma   90.00
#
_symmetry.space_group_name_H-M   'P 1'
#
loop_
_entity.id
_entity.type
_entity.pdbx_description
1 polymer ?
#
loop_
_entity_poly.entity_id
_entity_poly.type
_entity_poly.pdbx_seq_one_letter_code
_entity_poly.pdbx_strand_id
1 'polypeptide(L)'
;MADSEIKVRHYWERHVDDDGKPTQVPGSDLAALRRGAGRDAGDVPQMWRYYTTLQQDGRRSWRLAAEHAALTLYAVHQQSKVKPMHVSGIGLGTAMRALRLNGKFSQDAVDRRFAAAATATSFDEICLHLRGLITQLRTIDQPLDYTRLYHDLVRWQRPEEIASVRRAWGSRYFATSTNGEPKDGGPDRPTANGGADDNRRTRTIPHQSKEPATINVSQESV
;
A
#
# COMPACT_ATOMS: atom_id res chain seq x y z
N MET A 1 32.09 -19.21 -18.10
CA MET A 1 31.87 -18.71 -16.73
C MET A 1 30.85 -17.59 -16.86
N ALA A 2 29.74 -17.64 -16.14
CA ALA A 2 28.71 -16.61 -16.26
C ALA A 2 29.21 -15.33 -15.61
N ASP A 3 29.22 -14.23 -16.36
CA ASP A 3 29.48 -12.90 -15.84
C ASP A 3 28.30 -12.50 -14.96
N SER A 4 28.43 -12.72 -13.66
CA SER A 4 27.40 -12.39 -12.68
C SER A 4 27.40 -10.88 -12.48
N GLU A 5 26.74 -10.18 -13.42
CA GLU A 5 26.48 -8.74 -13.36
C GLU A 5 26.04 -8.39 -11.93
N ILE A 6 26.90 -7.66 -11.20
CA ILE A 6 26.65 -7.32 -9.80
C ILE A 6 25.51 -6.32 -9.77
N LYS A 7 24.29 -6.85 -9.70
CA LYS A 7 23.06 -6.06 -9.67
C LYS A 7 23.06 -5.23 -8.39
N VAL A 8 23.46 -3.96 -8.53
CA VAL A 8 23.65 -3.04 -7.41
C VAL A 8 22.31 -2.82 -6.71
N ARG A 9 22.15 -3.45 -5.54
CA ARG A 9 20.93 -3.36 -4.73
C ARG A 9 20.83 -2.00 -4.04
N HIS A 10 19.67 -1.37 -4.12
CA HIS A 10 19.38 -0.17 -3.33
C HIS A 10 19.32 -0.53 -1.84
N TYR A 11 19.54 0.46 -0.96
CA TYR A 11 19.63 0.23 0.49
C TYR A 11 18.45 -0.57 1.08
N TRP A 12 17.23 -0.25 0.66
CA TRP A 12 15.99 -0.92 1.12
C TRP A 12 15.87 -2.40 0.69
N GLU A 13 16.73 -2.88 -0.22
CA GLU A 13 16.79 -4.28 -0.69
C GLU A 13 17.92 -5.08 0.01
N ARG A 14 18.72 -4.44 0.87
CA ARG A 14 19.90 -5.05 1.53
C ARG A 14 19.59 -5.68 2.89
N HIS A 15 18.41 -5.46 3.44
CA HIS A 15 18.00 -5.93 4.77
C HIS A 15 17.26 -7.26 4.69
N VAL A 16 17.96 -8.26 4.16
CA VAL A 16 17.60 -9.67 4.17
C VAL A 16 18.80 -10.50 4.62
N ASP A 17 18.56 -11.66 5.24
CA ASP A 17 19.61 -12.63 5.56
C ASP A 17 19.90 -13.57 4.37
N ASP A 18 20.79 -14.55 4.57
CA ASP A 18 21.18 -15.52 3.55
C ASP A 18 20.03 -16.46 3.12
N ASP A 19 19.02 -16.66 4.00
CA ASP A 19 17.77 -17.36 3.66
C ASP A 19 16.77 -16.45 2.91
N GLY A 20 17.10 -15.17 2.70
CA GLY A 20 16.23 -14.16 2.11
C GLY A 20 15.16 -13.62 3.07
N LYS A 21 15.21 -13.92 4.36
CA LYS A 21 14.26 -13.43 5.36
C LYS A 21 14.59 -11.99 5.75
N PRO A 22 13.59 -11.13 6.04
CA PRO A 22 13.83 -9.74 6.41
C PRO A 22 14.66 -9.59 7.69
N THR A 23 15.69 -8.75 7.66
CA THR A 23 16.51 -8.40 8.83
C THR A 23 16.20 -7.00 9.35
N GLN A 24 16.56 -6.73 10.61
CA GLN A 24 16.33 -5.43 11.21
C GLN A 24 17.22 -4.35 10.60
N VAL A 25 16.62 -3.22 10.19
CA VAL A 25 17.36 -2.06 9.70
C VAL A 25 17.96 -1.26 10.87
N PRO A 26 19.26 -0.92 10.87
CA PRO A 26 19.88 -0.14 11.94
C PRO A 26 19.20 1.22 12.15
N GLY A 27 18.81 1.50 13.40
CA GLY A 27 18.12 2.75 13.75
C GLY A 27 18.97 4.01 13.49
N SER A 28 20.30 3.89 13.61
CA SER A 28 21.30 4.91 13.25
C SER A 28 21.20 5.32 11.78
N ASP A 29 20.99 4.35 10.91
CA ASP A 29 21.03 4.54 9.47
C ASP A 29 19.70 5.14 9.00
N LEU A 30 18.59 4.65 9.53
CA LEU A 30 17.29 5.30 9.36
C LEU A 30 17.31 6.76 9.87
N ALA A 31 18.01 7.05 10.97
CA ALA A 31 18.17 8.42 11.45
C ALA A 31 19.06 9.27 10.52
N ALA A 32 20.09 8.69 9.90
CA ALA A 32 20.91 9.37 8.89
C ALA A 32 20.12 9.68 7.62
N LEU A 33 19.38 8.71 7.10
CA LEU A 33 18.54 8.88 5.91
C LEU A 33 17.43 9.91 6.13
N ARG A 34 16.78 9.94 7.31
CA ARG A 34 15.74 10.95 7.62
C ARG A 34 16.26 12.39 7.61
N ARG A 35 17.56 12.64 7.81
CA ARG A 35 18.16 13.99 7.71
C ARG A 35 18.19 14.55 6.28
N GLY A 36 18.00 13.71 5.26
CA GLY A 36 17.82 14.17 3.89
C GLY A 36 16.46 14.83 3.60
N ALA A 37 15.43 14.61 4.42
CA ALA A 37 14.09 15.07 4.08
C ALA A 37 14.00 16.60 3.98
N GLY A 38 13.83 17.13 2.76
CA GLY A 38 13.85 18.57 2.47
C GLY A 38 15.25 19.15 2.24
N ARG A 39 16.23 18.30 1.92
CA ARG A 39 17.60 18.66 1.50
C ARG A 39 17.83 18.19 0.08
N ASP A 40 18.85 18.74 -0.57
CA ASP A 40 19.21 18.33 -1.92
C ASP A 40 19.96 17.00 -1.97
N ALA A 41 19.81 16.31 -3.10
CA ALA A 41 20.37 14.99 -3.33
C ALA A 41 21.89 15.09 -3.57
N GLY A 42 22.66 14.87 -2.49
CA GLY A 42 24.11 15.05 -2.44
C GLY A 42 24.56 15.84 -1.21
N ASP A 43 23.68 16.68 -0.65
CA ASP A 43 24.04 17.68 0.37
C ASP A 43 24.16 17.15 1.80
N VAL A 44 23.91 15.85 2.02
CA VAL A 44 23.90 15.23 3.35
C VAL A 44 24.98 14.15 3.42
N PRO A 45 26.18 14.45 3.97
CA PRO A 45 27.32 13.54 3.95
C PRO A 45 27.05 12.18 4.59
N GLN A 46 26.21 12.14 5.64
CA GLN A 46 25.86 10.88 6.31
C GLN A 46 24.98 9.96 5.44
N MET A 47 24.49 10.43 4.28
CA MET A 47 23.75 9.62 3.31
C MET A 47 24.63 9.05 2.20
N TRP A 48 25.84 9.59 1.96
CA TRP A 48 26.67 9.23 0.79
C TRP A 48 26.90 7.71 0.64
N ARG A 49 27.12 7.01 1.77
CA ARG A 49 27.36 5.56 1.81
C ARG A 49 26.17 4.67 1.39
N TYR A 50 24.97 5.23 1.23
CA TYR A 50 23.78 4.47 0.88
C TYR A 50 23.32 4.64 -0.58
N TYR A 51 23.77 5.68 -1.27
CA TYR A 51 23.46 5.87 -2.69
C TYR A 51 24.11 4.78 -3.54
N THR A 52 23.40 4.33 -4.57
CA THR A 52 23.93 3.53 -5.68
C THR A 52 24.08 4.35 -6.96
N THR A 53 23.45 5.52 -7.01
CA THR A 53 23.33 6.37 -8.21
C THR A 53 24.14 7.66 -8.16
N LEU A 54 24.91 7.87 -7.07
CA LEU A 54 25.88 8.96 -6.96
C LEU A 54 27.09 8.66 -7.86
N GLN A 55 27.36 9.54 -8.82
CA GLN A 55 28.43 9.38 -9.81
C GLN A 55 29.71 10.10 -9.38
N GLN A 56 30.85 9.66 -9.90
CA GLN A 56 32.18 10.22 -9.58
C GLN A 56 32.34 11.68 -10.04
N ASP A 57 31.55 12.14 -11.01
CA ASP A 57 31.51 13.53 -11.47
C ASP A 57 30.75 14.48 -10.52
N GLY A 58 30.17 13.95 -9.43
CA GLY A 58 29.43 14.70 -8.44
C GLY A 58 28.10 15.29 -8.93
N ARG A 59 27.62 14.95 -10.13
CA ARG A 59 26.45 15.60 -10.71
C ARG A 59 25.14 15.09 -10.10
N ARG A 60 24.27 16.04 -9.71
CA ARG A 60 22.88 15.79 -9.28
C ARG A 60 22.03 15.27 -10.45
N SER A 61 22.10 13.97 -10.70
CA SER A 61 21.28 13.29 -11.72
C SER A 61 19.84 13.07 -11.23
N TRP A 62 18.89 12.87 -12.16
CA TRP A 62 17.50 12.49 -11.82
C TRP A 62 17.42 11.17 -11.06
N ARG A 63 18.37 10.25 -11.31
CA ARG A 63 18.50 9.00 -10.54
C ARG A 63 18.89 9.29 -9.09
N LEU A 64 19.89 10.15 -8.86
CA LEU A 64 20.31 10.54 -7.52
C LEU A 64 19.19 11.28 -6.76
N ALA A 65 18.45 12.17 -7.42
CA ALA A 65 17.29 12.84 -6.83
C ALA A 65 16.17 11.86 -6.44
N ALA A 66 15.83 10.92 -7.33
CA ALA A 66 14.84 9.88 -7.05
C ALA A 66 15.28 8.90 -5.95
N GLU A 67 16.55 8.50 -5.93
CA GLU A 67 17.09 7.63 -4.89
C GLU A 67 17.11 8.33 -3.52
N HIS A 68 17.51 9.60 -3.47
CA HIS A 68 17.44 10.42 -2.25
C HIS A 68 16.01 10.51 -1.71
N ALA A 69 15.03 10.81 -2.56
CA ALA A 69 13.63 10.84 -2.19
C ALA A 69 13.16 9.46 -1.68
N ALA A 70 13.45 8.37 -2.40
CA ALA A 70 13.09 7.02 -1.98
C ALA A 70 13.73 6.61 -0.64
N LEU A 71 15.01 6.93 -0.42
CA LEU A 71 15.74 6.68 0.84
C LEU A 71 15.12 7.42 2.03
N THR A 72 14.84 8.73 1.88
CA THR A 72 14.24 9.54 2.96
C THR A 72 12.83 9.05 3.30
N LEU A 73 12.02 8.75 2.29
CA LEU A 73 10.67 8.21 2.44
C LEU A 73 10.67 6.80 3.06
N TYR A 74 11.59 5.92 2.65
CA TYR A 74 11.79 4.60 3.25
C TYR A 74 12.15 4.71 4.74
N ALA A 75 13.06 5.64 5.07
CA ALA A 75 13.51 5.81 6.45
C ALA A 75 12.49 6.45 7.40
N VAL A 76 11.49 7.16 6.84
CA VAL A 76 10.26 7.50 7.58
C VAL A 76 9.41 6.26 7.77
N HIS A 77 9.17 5.46 6.73
CA HIS A 77 8.27 4.30 6.76
C HIS A 77 8.76 3.19 7.71
N GLN A 78 10.03 2.79 7.59
CA GLN A 78 10.66 1.72 8.39
C GLN A 78 10.90 2.11 9.85
N GLN A 79 10.71 3.39 10.23
CA GLN A 79 10.95 3.86 11.60
C GLN A 79 10.09 3.10 12.61
N SER A 80 10.75 2.47 13.59
CA SER A 80 10.13 1.67 14.64
C SER A 80 9.31 0.49 14.12
N LYS A 81 9.64 -0.04 12.93
CA LYS A 81 9.02 -1.21 12.33
C LYS A 81 9.96 -2.41 12.32
N VAL A 82 9.48 -3.51 12.89
CA VAL A 82 10.13 -4.84 12.84
C VAL A 82 9.86 -5.51 11.50
N LYS A 83 8.64 -5.38 10.96
CA LYS A 83 8.29 -5.86 9.62
C LYS A 83 9.01 -5.02 8.53
N PRO A 84 9.42 -5.61 7.41
CA PRO A 84 9.94 -4.84 6.28
C PRO A 84 8.83 -3.99 5.66
N MET A 85 9.10 -2.70 5.49
CA MET A 85 8.21 -1.77 4.79
C MET A 85 8.56 -1.64 3.29
N HIS A 86 9.68 -2.20 2.86
CA HIS A 86 9.95 -2.52 1.45
C HIS A 86 9.50 -3.96 1.15
N VAL A 87 8.56 -4.12 0.22
CA VAL A 87 8.14 -5.43 -0.31
C VAL A 87 7.89 -5.28 -1.81
N SER A 88 8.58 -6.08 -2.62
CA SER A 88 8.48 -6.05 -4.08
C SER A 88 7.05 -6.39 -4.57
N GLY A 89 6.63 -5.77 -5.67
CA GLY A 89 5.32 -5.97 -6.31
C GLY A 89 4.19 -5.10 -5.76
N ILE A 90 4.30 -4.59 -4.52
CA ILE A 90 3.28 -3.75 -3.88
C ILE A 90 3.48 -2.28 -4.29
N GLY A 91 3.12 -1.93 -5.52
CA GLY A 91 3.24 -0.57 -6.05
C GLY A 91 2.34 0.46 -5.34
N LEU A 92 2.66 1.76 -5.49
CA LEU A 92 2.02 2.84 -4.75
C LEU A 92 0.50 2.85 -4.82
N GLY A 93 -0.10 2.69 -6.01
CA GLY A 93 -1.55 2.64 -6.16
C GLY A 93 -2.22 1.52 -5.35
N THR A 94 -1.58 0.34 -5.27
CA THR A 94 -2.06 -0.80 -4.47
C THR A 94 -1.96 -0.50 -2.96
N ALA A 95 -0.82 0.04 -2.51
CA ALA A 95 -0.63 0.42 -1.10
C ALA A 95 -1.61 1.53 -0.68
N MET A 96 -1.86 2.51 -1.54
CA MET A 96 -2.83 3.57 -1.33
C MET A 96 -4.27 3.03 -1.30
N ARG A 97 -4.62 2.04 -2.15
CA ARG A 97 -5.93 1.38 -2.10
C ARG A 97 -6.15 0.64 -0.77
N ALA A 98 -5.12 -0.05 -0.28
CA ALA A 98 -5.17 -0.69 1.03
C ALA A 98 -5.37 0.35 2.15
N LEU A 99 -4.67 1.48 2.09
CA LEU A 99 -4.86 2.60 3.02
C LEU A 99 -6.29 3.16 2.99
N ARG A 100 -6.83 3.38 1.80
CA ARG A 100 -8.22 3.85 1.57
C ARG A 100 -9.25 2.90 2.19
N LEU A 101 -9.04 1.59 2.06
CA LEU A 101 -9.99 0.57 2.51
C LEU A 101 -9.77 0.10 3.97
N ASN A 102 -8.69 0.56 4.64
CA ASN A 102 -8.34 0.12 6.00
C ASN A 102 -9.31 0.63 7.09
N GLY A 103 -10.11 1.67 6.83
CA GLY A 103 -11.07 2.23 7.79
C GLY A 103 -10.47 3.15 8.86
N LYS A 104 -9.16 3.12 9.10
CA LYS A 104 -8.46 4.05 10.03
C LYS A 104 -8.46 5.51 9.58
N PHE A 105 -8.66 5.77 8.28
CA PHE A 105 -8.73 7.09 7.69
C PHE A 105 -10.00 7.23 6.82
N SER A 106 -10.58 8.42 6.78
CA SER A 106 -11.68 8.74 5.85
C SER A 106 -11.23 8.52 4.41
N GLN A 107 -12.04 7.80 3.62
CA GLN A 107 -11.74 7.49 2.21
C GLN A 107 -11.51 8.77 1.41
N ASP A 108 -12.42 9.74 1.51
CA ASP A 108 -12.30 11.05 0.85
C ASP A 108 -11.03 11.81 1.26
N ALA A 109 -10.59 11.64 2.51
CA ALA A 109 -9.38 12.29 3.01
C ALA A 109 -8.09 11.61 2.52
N VAL A 110 -8.14 10.33 2.16
CA VAL A 110 -7.07 9.63 1.42
C VAL A 110 -7.14 10.02 -0.06
N ASP A 111 -8.33 9.99 -0.67
CA ASP A 111 -8.59 10.35 -2.07
C ASP A 111 -8.08 11.78 -2.38
N ARG A 112 -8.39 12.78 -1.56
CA ARG A 112 -7.89 14.16 -1.73
C ARG A 112 -6.36 14.26 -1.68
N ARG A 113 -5.70 13.51 -0.78
CA ARG A 113 -4.23 13.55 -0.64
C ARG A 113 -3.53 12.80 -1.76
N PHE A 114 -4.10 11.68 -2.20
CA PHE A 114 -3.59 10.92 -3.34
C PHE A 114 -3.80 11.69 -4.66
N ALA A 115 -4.93 12.37 -4.82
CA ALA A 115 -5.16 13.31 -5.92
C ALA A 115 -4.10 14.42 -5.93
N ALA A 116 -3.84 15.09 -4.80
CA ALA A 116 -2.78 16.12 -4.70
C ALA A 116 -1.40 15.59 -5.11
N ALA A 117 -1.00 14.41 -4.61
CA ALA A 117 0.24 13.75 -5.03
C ALA A 117 0.26 13.45 -6.54
N ALA A 118 -0.87 13.03 -7.11
CA ALA A 118 -1.01 12.72 -8.52
C ALA A 118 -1.14 13.98 -9.41
N THR A 119 -1.49 15.15 -8.88
CA THR A 119 -1.54 16.41 -9.65
C THR A 119 -0.28 17.26 -9.55
N ALA A 120 0.59 16.98 -8.58
CA ALA A 120 1.83 17.70 -8.31
C ALA A 120 2.62 18.07 -9.58
N THR A 121 3.09 19.31 -9.62
CA THR A 121 3.73 19.96 -10.77
C THR A 121 5.25 19.96 -10.70
N SER A 122 5.81 19.82 -9.49
CA SER A 122 7.25 19.73 -9.25
C SER A 122 7.66 18.44 -8.53
N PHE A 123 8.96 18.13 -8.56
CA PHE A 123 9.53 16.97 -7.87
C PHE A 123 9.45 17.10 -6.34
N ASP A 124 9.64 18.30 -5.80
CA ASP A 124 9.63 18.53 -4.37
C ASP A 124 8.20 18.48 -3.80
N GLU A 125 7.23 19.00 -4.55
CA GLU A 125 5.79 18.92 -4.23
C GLU A 125 5.31 17.46 -4.14
N ILE A 126 5.67 16.61 -5.10
CA ILE A 126 5.30 15.19 -5.02
C ILE A 126 6.02 14.49 -3.85
N CYS A 127 7.29 14.80 -3.58
CA CYS A 127 8.00 14.25 -2.43
C CYS A 127 7.34 14.65 -1.09
N LEU A 128 6.85 15.89 -0.97
CA LEU A 128 6.10 16.37 0.19
C LEU A 128 4.78 15.61 0.38
N HIS A 129 3.99 15.45 -0.69
CA HIS A 129 2.74 14.70 -0.63
C HIS A 129 2.95 13.20 -0.32
N LEU A 130 3.93 12.57 -0.96
CA LEU A 130 4.31 11.18 -0.70
C LEU A 130 4.75 10.97 0.75
N ARG A 131 5.49 11.90 1.36
CA ARG A 131 5.87 11.82 2.78
C ARG A 131 4.65 11.78 3.70
N GLY A 132 3.60 12.57 3.39
CA GLY A 132 2.33 12.55 4.11
C GLY A 132 1.62 11.19 4.00
N LEU A 133 1.50 10.67 2.78
CA LEU A 133 0.85 9.38 2.50
C LEU A 133 1.60 8.19 3.11
N ILE A 134 2.93 8.15 2.99
CA ILE A 134 3.80 7.10 3.55
C ILE A 134 3.79 7.13 5.09
N THR A 135 3.64 8.31 5.70
CA THR A 135 3.42 8.41 7.15
C THR A 135 2.12 7.72 7.56
N GLN A 136 1.06 7.76 6.73
CA GLN A 136 -0.19 7.05 6.99
C GLN A 136 -0.06 5.54 6.76
N LEU A 137 0.61 5.08 5.69
CA LEU A 137 0.94 3.66 5.48
C LEU A 137 1.64 3.04 6.70
N ARG A 138 2.62 3.76 7.25
CA ARG A 138 3.33 3.35 8.47
C ARG A 138 2.40 3.14 9.66
N THR A 139 1.26 3.82 9.75
CA THR A 139 0.32 3.61 10.88
C THR A 139 -0.53 2.36 10.75
N ILE A 140 -0.50 1.68 9.60
CA ILE A 140 -1.27 0.46 9.30
C ILE A 140 -0.39 -0.72 8.87
N ASP A 141 0.94 -0.58 9.00
CA ASP A 141 1.95 -1.56 8.57
C ASP A 141 1.83 -2.00 7.10
N GLN A 142 1.33 -1.12 6.22
CA GLN A 142 1.16 -1.42 4.80
C GLN A 142 2.47 -1.19 4.03
N PRO A 143 3.20 -2.24 3.59
CA PRO A 143 4.45 -2.09 2.87
C PRO A 143 4.27 -1.50 1.46
N LEU A 144 5.39 -1.09 0.87
CA LEU A 144 5.49 -0.45 -0.44
C LEU A 144 6.73 -0.94 -1.21
N ASP A 145 6.59 -1.13 -2.52
CA ASP A 145 7.73 -1.41 -3.41
C ASP A 145 8.52 -0.12 -3.68
N TYR A 146 9.53 0.13 -2.83
CA TYR A 146 10.43 1.27 -2.97
C TYR A 146 11.29 1.27 -4.24
N THR A 147 11.59 0.10 -4.82
CA THR A 147 12.34 0.03 -6.09
C THR A 147 11.46 0.52 -7.23
N ARG A 148 10.19 0.11 -7.24
CA ARG A 148 9.18 0.67 -8.15
C ARG A 148 8.93 2.16 -7.92
N LEU A 149 8.82 2.60 -6.66
CA LEU A 149 8.65 4.03 -6.34
C LEU A 149 9.83 4.86 -6.85
N TYR A 150 11.06 4.37 -6.67
CA TYR A 150 12.27 5.00 -7.21
C TYR A 150 12.18 5.16 -8.73
N HIS A 151 11.81 4.10 -9.48
CA HIS A 151 11.63 4.21 -10.92
C HIS A 151 10.51 5.18 -11.32
N ASP A 152 9.37 5.16 -10.63
CA ASP A 152 8.28 6.10 -10.85
C ASP A 152 8.73 7.56 -10.60
N LEU A 153 9.59 7.80 -9.61
CA LEU A 153 10.19 9.12 -9.30
C LEU A 153 11.29 9.55 -10.29
N VAL A 154 12.05 8.62 -10.88
CA VAL A 154 12.95 8.94 -12.01
C VAL A 154 12.12 9.39 -13.22
N ARG A 155 11.02 8.68 -13.52
CA ARG A 155 10.12 9.00 -14.63
C ARG A 155 9.33 10.29 -14.38
N TRP A 156 8.98 10.61 -13.13
CA TRP A 156 8.28 11.85 -12.79
C TRP A 156 9.07 13.12 -13.11
N GLN A 157 10.40 13.05 -13.19
CA GLN A 157 11.26 14.18 -13.57
C GLN A 157 11.27 14.45 -15.09
N ARG A 158 10.58 13.63 -15.88
CA ARG A 158 10.43 13.76 -17.34
C ARG A 158 8.98 14.14 -17.68
N PRO A 159 8.71 15.37 -18.16
CA PRO A 159 7.35 15.84 -18.42
C PRO A 159 6.50 14.89 -19.28
N GLU A 160 7.11 14.25 -20.27
CA GLU A 160 6.49 13.28 -21.18
C GLU A 160 6.07 11.96 -20.50
N GLU A 161 6.72 11.58 -19.39
CA GLU A 161 6.43 10.32 -18.68
C GLU A 161 5.48 10.48 -17.49
N ILE A 162 5.32 11.70 -16.94
CA ILE A 162 4.45 11.99 -15.78
C ILE A 162 3.03 11.40 -15.98
N ALA A 163 2.44 11.59 -17.16
CA ALA A 163 1.10 11.07 -17.45
C ALA A 163 1.02 9.53 -17.46
N SER A 164 2.12 8.84 -17.82
CA SER A 164 2.24 7.38 -17.72
C SER A 164 2.26 6.92 -16.26
N VAL A 165 3.05 7.59 -15.42
CA VAL A 165 3.13 7.29 -13.97
C VAL A 165 1.78 7.51 -13.29
N ARG A 166 1.12 8.65 -13.53
CA ARG A 166 -0.23 8.96 -13.02
C ARG A 166 -1.25 7.87 -13.36
N ARG A 167 -1.27 7.38 -14.62
CA ARG A 167 -2.15 6.27 -15.05
C ARG A 167 -1.79 4.95 -14.37
N ALA A 168 -0.49 4.62 -14.23
CA ALA A 168 -0.04 3.41 -13.56
C ALA A 168 -0.45 3.37 -12.08
N TRP A 169 -0.41 4.52 -11.41
CA TRP A 169 -0.87 4.68 -10.03
C TRP A 169 -2.39 4.61 -9.91
N GLY A 170 -3.12 5.42 -10.70
CA GLY A 170 -4.60 5.47 -10.66
C GLY A 170 -5.27 4.14 -10.99
N SER A 171 -4.78 3.41 -12.00
CA SER A 171 -5.32 2.10 -12.41
C SER A 171 -5.24 1.02 -11.32
N ARG A 172 -4.27 1.11 -10.40
CA ARG A 172 -4.16 0.18 -9.25
C ARG A 172 -4.88 0.70 -8.02
N TYR A 173 -5.02 2.02 -7.88
CA TYR A 173 -5.77 2.65 -6.79
C TYR A 173 -7.28 2.41 -6.92
N PHE A 174 -7.84 2.68 -8.10
CA PHE A 174 -9.27 2.51 -8.41
C PHE A 174 -9.61 1.13 -8.98
N ALA A 175 -8.71 0.16 -8.86
CA ALA A 175 -9.02 -1.22 -9.26
C ALA A 175 -10.25 -1.71 -8.49
N THR A 176 -11.33 -2.04 -9.21
CA THR A 176 -12.44 -2.78 -8.61
C THR A 176 -11.92 -4.14 -8.16
N SER A 177 -12.44 -4.68 -7.06
CA SER A 177 -12.20 -6.08 -6.75
C SER A 177 -12.97 -6.89 -7.80
N THR A 178 -12.31 -7.32 -8.86
CA THR A 178 -12.83 -8.41 -9.71
C THR A 178 -12.84 -9.64 -8.83
N ASN A 179 -13.99 -9.86 -8.19
CA ASN A 179 -14.14 -10.88 -7.16
C ASN A 179 -14.16 -12.25 -7.85
N GLY A 180 -12.97 -12.83 -8.00
CA GLY A 180 -12.79 -14.23 -8.34
C GLY A 180 -13.15 -15.11 -7.15
N GLU A 181 -14.36 -14.99 -6.64
CA GLU A 181 -15.00 -16.03 -5.84
C GLU A 181 -15.49 -17.10 -6.82
N PRO A 182 -14.95 -18.33 -6.78
CA PRO A 182 -15.74 -19.48 -7.16
C PRO A 182 -16.92 -19.48 -6.19
N LYS A 183 -18.12 -19.22 -6.71
CA LYS A 183 -19.33 -19.42 -5.93
C LYS A 183 -19.37 -20.88 -5.48
N ASP A 184 -19.44 -21.05 -4.16
CA ASP A 184 -20.17 -22.09 -3.45
C ASP A 184 -20.73 -23.21 -4.36
N GLY A 185 -19.88 -24.18 -4.67
CA GLY A 185 -20.31 -25.48 -5.17
C GLY A 185 -20.33 -26.41 -3.98
N GLY A 186 -21.46 -26.93 -3.53
CA GLY A 186 -22.82 -26.93 -4.08
C GLY A 186 -23.67 -27.82 -3.16
N PRO A 187 -24.97 -28.01 -3.43
CA PRO A 187 -25.86 -28.58 -2.43
C PRO A 187 -25.53 -30.03 -2.06
N ASP A 188 -25.80 -30.31 -0.78
CA ASP A 188 -25.74 -31.62 -0.15
C ASP A 188 -26.42 -32.71 -1.00
N ARG A 189 -25.73 -33.84 -1.20
CA ARG A 189 -26.21 -34.93 -2.05
C ARG A 189 -27.10 -35.85 -1.21
N PRO A 190 -28.41 -36.02 -1.53
CA PRO A 190 -29.24 -36.93 -0.77
C PRO A 190 -28.74 -38.38 -0.94
N THR A 191 -28.37 -39.01 0.17
CA THR A 191 -28.12 -40.45 0.22
C THR A 191 -29.44 -41.19 0.09
N ALA A 192 -29.82 -41.54 -1.15
CA ALA A 192 -30.86 -42.52 -1.37
C ALA A 192 -30.32 -43.91 -0.97
N ASN A 193 -30.71 -44.40 0.20
CA ASN A 193 -30.69 -45.82 0.50
C ASN A 193 -32.03 -46.23 1.11
N GLY A 194 -32.65 -47.26 0.54
CA GLY A 194 -34.00 -47.68 0.91
C GLY A 194 -34.00 -48.51 2.20
N GLY A 195 -34.89 -48.15 3.12
CA GLY A 195 -35.27 -48.95 4.28
C GLY A 195 -36.74 -48.71 4.56
N ALA A 196 -37.53 -49.78 4.63
CA ALA A 196 -38.95 -49.68 4.96
C ALA A 196 -39.13 -49.25 6.43
N ASP A 197 -40.21 -48.52 6.74
CA ASP A 197 -41.34 -49.14 7.45
C ASP A 197 -42.64 -48.31 7.33
N ASP A 198 -43.73 -48.93 7.78
CA ASP A 198 -45.13 -48.51 7.74
C ASP A 198 -45.51 -47.34 8.70
N ASN A 199 -46.79 -46.94 8.61
CA ASN A 199 -47.64 -46.41 9.68
C ASN A 199 -47.95 -44.89 9.69
N ARG A 200 -48.86 -44.51 8.79
CA ARG A 200 -50.17 -43.90 9.11
C ARG A 200 -50.24 -43.03 10.40
N ARG A 201 -50.49 -41.72 10.25
CA ARG A 201 -51.62 -40.99 10.88
C ARG A 201 -51.78 -39.53 10.41
N THR A 202 -53.02 -39.21 10.09
CA THR A 202 -53.69 -37.90 9.95
C THR A 202 -53.23 -36.77 10.91
N ARG A 203 -53.32 -35.49 10.50
CA ARG A 203 -54.40 -34.53 10.91
C ARG A 203 -54.10 -33.02 10.69
N THR A 204 -54.88 -32.37 9.82
CA THR A 204 -55.51 -31.01 9.91
C THR A 204 -54.70 -29.69 10.15
N ILE A 205 -54.94 -28.73 9.23
CA ILE A 205 -54.64 -27.27 9.16
C ILE A 205 -55.73 -26.46 9.94
N PRO A 206 -55.52 -25.34 10.70
CA PRO A 206 -55.14 -24.00 10.15
C PRO A 206 -54.45 -22.90 11.04
N HIS A 207 -53.75 -21.96 10.37
CA HIS A 207 -53.81 -20.47 10.43
C HIS A 207 -53.89 -19.64 11.75
N GLN A 208 -53.02 -18.60 11.86
CA GLN A 208 -53.28 -17.15 12.13
C GLN A 208 -51.91 -16.44 12.38
N SER A 209 -51.52 -15.28 11.84
CA SER A 209 -52.13 -13.93 11.67
C SER A 209 -52.10 -13.03 12.92
N LYS A 210 -51.15 -12.08 13.03
CA LYS A 210 -51.39 -10.62 13.08
C LYS A 210 -50.14 -9.73 13.32
N GLU A 211 -50.33 -8.44 13.02
CA GLU A 211 -49.38 -7.34 12.81
C GLU A 211 -49.03 -6.48 14.07
N PRO A 212 -48.10 -5.50 13.97
CA PRO A 212 -47.50 -4.80 15.12
C PRO A 212 -48.08 -3.40 15.44
N ALA A 213 -47.74 -2.89 16.63
CA ALA A 213 -47.85 -1.49 17.06
C ALA A 213 -46.89 -1.26 18.26
N THR A 214 -46.45 -0.07 18.68
CA THR A 214 -46.76 1.31 18.26
C THR A 214 -45.55 2.22 18.50
N ILE A 215 -45.46 3.32 17.76
CA ILE A 215 -44.58 4.47 18.06
C ILE A 215 -45.13 5.22 19.29
N ASN A 216 -44.27 5.76 20.15
CA ASN A 216 -44.68 6.78 21.13
C ASN A 216 -43.84 8.06 20.95
N VAL A 217 -44.53 9.19 20.80
CA VAL A 217 -43.98 10.55 20.81
C VAL A 217 -44.68 11.28 21.95
N SER A 218 -43.91 11.92 22.82
CA SER A 218 -44.44 12.83 23.82
C SER A 218 -43.60 14.10 23.82
N GLN A 219 -44.25 15.21 23.50
CA GLN A 219 -43.74 16.55 23.80
C GLN A 219 -44.21 16.93 25.20
N GLU A 220 -43.39 17.66 25.95
CA GLU A 220 -43.92 18.64 26.91
C GLU A 220 -42.91 19.78 27.12
N SER A 221 -43.47 20.99 27.20
CA SER A 221 -43.01 22.27 27.78
C SER A 221 -41.54 22.43 28.22
N VAL A 222 -40.87 23.56 27.99
CA VAL A 222 -41.33 24.98 28.11
C VAL A 222 -40.72 25.85 27.00
#